data_AF-A0A0L0B836-F1
#
_entry.id   AF-A0A0L0B836-F1
#
_cell.length_a   1.000
_cell.length_b   1.000
_cell.length_c   1.000
_cell.angle_alpha   90.00
_cell.angle_beta   90.00
_cell.angle_gamma   90.00
#
_symmetry.space_group_name_H-M   'P 1'
#
loop_
_entity.id
_entity.type
_entity.pdbx_description
1 polymer ?
#
loop_
_entity_poly.entity_id
_entity_poly.type
_entity_poly.pdbx_seq_one_letter_code
_entity_poly.pdbx_strand_id
1 'polypeptide(L)'
;MLPPGLSALELRRLVELAFLPQKCVCTVTGDQSVCVKLMNPQTDEVEMVRADIPLDRVTNARERARLVFELRARPRPTTAESHARAG
;
A
#
# COMPACT_ATOMS: atom_id res chain seq x y z
N MET A 1 -12.51 8.66 -10.11
CA MET A 1 -12.20 10.10 -9.94
C MET A 1 -12.08 10.43 -8.45
N LEU A 2 -11.24 11.40 -8.08
CA LEU A 2 -11.10 11.82 -6.68
C LEU A 2 -12.34 12.60 -6.19
N PRO A 3 -12.66 12.56 -4.89
CA PRO A 3 -13.70 13.39 -4.30
C PRO A 3 -13.42 14.88 -4.53
N PRO A 4 -14.46 15.71 -4.74
CA PRO A 4 -14.28 17.16 -4.81
C PRO A 4 -13.64 17.69 -3.52
N GLY A 5 -12.61 18.54 -3.68
CA GLY A 5 -11.85 19.09 -2.56
C GLY A 5 -10.71 18.22 -2.04
N LEU A 6 -10.41 17.08 -2.69
CA LEU A 6 -9.23 16.26 -2.37
C LEU A 6 -8.29 16.18 -3.57
N SER A 7 -7.11 16.79 -3.47
CA SER A 7 -6.07 16.70 -4.48
C SER A 7 -5.30 15.38 -4.41
N ALA A 8 -4.62 15.02 -5.51
CA ALA A 8 -3.76 13.83 -5.56
C ALA A 8 -2.62 13.89 -4.52
N LEU A 9 -2.07 15.09 -4.26
CA LEU A 9 -1.01 15.30 -3.27
C LEU A 9 -1.52 15.09 -1.84
N GLU A 10 -2.71 15.60 -1.53
CA GLU A 10 -3.36 15.38 -0.23
C GLU A 10 -3.70 13.91 -0.03
N LEU A 11 -4.26 13.25 -1.04
CA LEU A 11 -4.52 11.81 -0.97
C LEU A 11 -3.23 11.03 -0.69
N ARG A 12 -2.16 11.29 -1.46
CA ARG A 12 -0.85 10.68 -1.26
C ARG A 12 -0.40 10.85 0.18
N ARG A 13 -0.45 12.08 0.70
CA ARG A 13 -0.02 12.38 2.07
C ARG A 13 -0.86 11.66 3.11
N LEU A 14 -2.18 11.62 2.95
CA LEU A 14 -3.09 10.91 3.86
C LEU A 14 -2.85 9.41 3.87
N VAL A 15 -2.56 8.81 2.71
CA VAL A 15 -2.19 7.39 2.61
C VAL A 15 -0.87 7.16 3.33
N GLU A 16 0.18 7.93 3.03
CA GLU A 16 1.50 7.77 3.65
C GLU A 16 1.44 7.90 5.19
N LEU A 17 0.70 8.88 5.70
CA LEU A 17 0.52 9.09 7.14
C LEU A 17 -0.22 7.94 7.82
N ALA A 18 -1.14 7.26 7.13
CA ALA A 18 -1.87 6.12 7.68
C ALA A 18 -0.96 4.91 7.98
N PHE A 19 0.21 4.82 7.35
CA PHE A 19 1.16 3.74 7.55
C PHE A 19 2.21 4.00 8.64
N LEU A 20 2.18 5.14 9.33
CA LEU A 20 3.10 5.39 10.44
C LEU A 20 2.94 4.34 11.57
N PRO A 21 4.05 3.91 12.22
CA PRO A 21 5.41 4.41 12.05
C PRO A 21 6.20 3.82 10.87
N GLN A 22 5.64 2.84 10.13
CA GLN A 22 6.30 2.26 8.95
C GLN A 22 6.37 3.29 7.82
N LYS A 23 7.53 3.40 7.17
CA LYS A 23 7.71 4.34 6.06
C LYS A 23 6.92 3.85 4.85
N CYS A 24 6.12 4.74 4.27
CA CYS A 24 5.30 4.47 3.11
C CYS A 24 5.54 5.54 2.06
N VAL A 25 5.66 5.12 0.79
CA VAL A 25 5.66 6.00 -0.38
C VAL A 25 4.43 5.66 -1.20
N CYS A 26 3.56 6.64 -1.39
CA CYS A 26 2.37 6.49 -2.21
C CYS A 26 2.54 7.26 -3.52
N THR A 27 2.18 6.65 -4.65
CA THR A 27 2.19 7.30 -5.96
C THR A 27 0.81 7.16 -6.58
N VAL A 28 0.18 8.29 -6.92
CA VAL A 28 -1.07 8.28 -7.70
C VAL A 28 -0.71 8.11 -9.17
N THR A 29 -1.29 7.11 -9.81
CA THR A 29 -1.06 6.77 -11.21
C THR A 29 -2.21 7.30 -12.08
N GLY A 30 -1.96 7.48 -13.38
CA GLY A 30 -2.91 8.11 -14.31
C GLY A 30 -4.19 7.30 -14.58
N ASP A 31 -4.21 6.04 -14.18
CA ASP A 31 -5.25 5.03 -14.38
C ASP A 31 -6.27 4.97 -13.22
N GLN A 32 -6.38 6.02 -12.40
CA GLN A 32 -7.28 6.06 -11.23
C GLN A 32 -6.93 5.01 -10.16
N SER A 33 -5.65 4.68 -10.03
CA SER A 33 -5.14 3.81 -8.99
C SER A 33 -3.99 4.47 -8.23
N VAL A 34 -3.51 3.79 -7.19
CA VAL A 34 -2.31 4.17 -6.44
C VAL A 34 -1.39 2.97 -6.29
N CYS A 35 -0.10 3.26 -6.27
CA CYS A 35 0.93 2.33 -5.86
C CYS A 35 1.42 2.70 -4.46
N VAL A 36 1.41 1.74 -3.55
CA VAL A 36 1.92 1.85 -2.19
C VAL A 36 3.18 1.01 -2.06
N LYS A 37 4.27 1.64 -1.63
CA LYS A 37 5.53 1.00 -1.28
C LYS A 37 5.77 1.14 0.21
N LEU A 38 5.92 0.03 0.92
CA LEU A 38 6.35 0.04 2.31
C LEU A 38 7.84 -0.20 2.39
N MET A 39 8.52 0.62 3.19
CA MET A 39 9.95 0.60 3.35
C MET A 39 10.31 0.28 4.80
N ASN A 40 11.41 -0.45 4.96
CA ASN A 40 12.01 -0.64 6.27
C ASN A 40 12.50 0.72 6.79
N PRO A 41 12.04 1.18 7.96
CA PRO A 41 12.39 2.52 8.46
C PRO A 41 13.86 2.65 8.88
N GLN A 42 14.62 1.55 9.02
CA GLN A 42 16.03 1.56 9.39
C GLN A 42 16.97 1.42 8.19
N THR A 43 16.63 0.55 7.23
CA THR A 43 17.49 0.25 6.06
C THR A 43 17.09 1.00 4.80
N ASP A 44 15.91 1.63 4.77
CA ASP A 44 15.28 2.21 3.58
C ASP A 44 15.05 1.21 2.42
N GLU A 45 15.14 -0.10 2.71
CA GLU A 45 14.84 -1.14 1.73
C GLU A 45 13.32 -1.27 1.53
N VAL A 46 12.92 -1.63 0.32
CA VAL A 46 11.51 -1.89 -0.01
C VAL A 46 11.12 -3.27 0.52
N GLU A 47 10.23 -3.30 1.52
CA GLU A 47 9.71 -4.55 2.09
C GLU A 47 8.49 -5.06 1.32
N MET A 48 7.72 -4.15 0.72
CA MET A 48 6.52 -4.51 -0.03
C MET A 48 6.16 -3.44 -1.06
N VAL A 49 5.65 -3.90 -2.20
CA VAL A 49 4.99 -3.07 -3.22
C VAL A 49 3.59 -3.63 -3.50
N ARG A 50 2.60 -2.73 -3.55
CA ARG A 50 1.25 -3.02 -4.00
C ARG A 50 0.85 -1.95 -5.02
N ALA A 51 0.68 -2.36 -6.26
CA ALA A 51 0.22 -1.52 -7.35
C ALA A 51 -1.28 -1.68 -7.57
N ASP A 52 -1.84 -0.88 -8.48
CA ASP A 52 -3.20 -1.00 -8.99
C ASP A 52 -4.28 -0.95 -7.91
N ILE A 53 -4.02 -0.26 -6.78
CA ILE A 53 -5.02 -0.06 -5.73
C ILE A 53 -5.98 1.03 -6.20
N PRO A 54 -7.27 0.73 -6.42
CA PRO A 54 -8.21 1.73 -6.90
C PRO A 54 -8.35 2.90 -5.93
N LEU A 55 -8.50 4.12 -6.45
CA LEU A 55 -8.56 5.34 -5.62
C LEU A 55 -9.66 5.29 -4.54
N ASP A 56 -10.82 4.71 -4.86
CA ASP A 56 -11.94 4.58 -3.91
C ASP A 56 -11.54 3.84 -2.61
N ARG A 57 -10.60 2.88 -2.69
CA ARG A 57 -10.04 2.13 -1.55
C ARG A 57 -9.08 2.94 -0.67
N VAL A 58 -8.82 4.21 -0.96
CA VAL A 58 -7.92 5.07 -0.17
C VAL A 58 -8.46 6.48 0.12
N THR A 59 -9.61 6.84 -0.45
CA THR A 59 -10.13 8.22 -0.40
C THR A 59 -10.62 8.66 0.98
N ASN A 60 -11.10 7.74 1.82
CA ASN A 60 -11.59 8.06 3.16
C ASN A 60 -10.83 7.31 4.26
N ALA A 61 -11.01 7.75 5.50
CA ALA A 61 -10.27 7.22 6.65
C ALA A 61 -10.53 5.73 6.90
N ARG A 62 -11.78 5.26 6.69
CA ARG A 62 -12.15 3.85 6.88
C ARG A 62 -11.43 2.96 5.87
N GLU A 63 -11.45 3.34 4.60
CA GLU A 63 -10.81 2.56 3.54
C GLU A 63 -9.27 2.54 3.69
N ARG A 64 -8.66 3.67 4.08
CA ARG A 64 -7.22 3.68 4.44
C ARG A 64 -6.90 2.77 5.62
N ALA A 65 -7.70 2.81 6.68
CA ALA A 65 -7.51 1.93 7.85
C ALA A 65 -7.63 0.45 7.47
N ARG A 66 -8.59 0.12 6.60
CA ARG A 66 -8.76 -1.24 6.06
C ARG A 66 -7.54 -1.67 5.25
N LEU A 67 -7.04 -0.82 4.35
CA LEU A 67 -5.83 -1.11 3.57
C LEU A 67 -4.62 -1.33 4.49
N VAL A 68 -4.43 -0.49 5.51
CA VAL A 68 -3.36 -0.66 6.49
C VAL A 68 -3.49 -1.99 7.22
N PHE A 69 -4.70 -2.37 7.63
CA PHE A 69 -4.96 -3.65 8.27
C PHE A 69 -4.61 -4.83 7.32
N GLU A 70 -5.09 -4.81 6.08
CA GLU A 70 -4.83 -5.86 5.08
C GLU A 70 -3.34 -6.03 4.78
N LEU A 71 -2.59 -4.92 4.72
CA LEU A 71 -1.16 -4.93 4.38
C LEU A 71 -0.24 -5.23 5.57
N ARG A 72 -0.64 -4.88 6.79
CA ARG A 72 0.12 -5.19 8.02
C ARG A 72 -0.24 -6.55 8.61
N ALA A 73 -1.42 -7.07 8.33
CA ALA A 73 -1.78 -8.44 8.63
C ALA A 73 -0.91 -9.34 7.74
N ARG A 74 0.32 -9.62 8.19
CA ARG A 74 1.13 -10.69 7.63
C ARG A 74 0.26 -11.94 7.60
N PRO A 75 -0.12 -12.51 6.44
CA PRO A 75 -0.47 -13.91 6.44
C PRO A 75 0.77 -14.62 6.99
N ARG A 76 0.59 -15.50 7.98
CA ARG A 76 1.68 -16.43 8.34
C ARG A 76 2.16 -17.04 7.02
N PRO A 77 3.47 -17.14 6.75
CA PRO A 77 3.91 -17.95 5.64
C PRO A 77 3.31 -19.34 5.86
N THR A 78 2.30 -19.71 5.09
CA THR A 78 1.93 -21.10 4.94
C THR A 78 3.11 -21.69 4.20
N THR A 79 3.97 -22.39 4.93
CA THR A 79 5.05 -23.18 4.37
C THR A 79 4.44 -24.28 3.51
N ALA A 80 4.18 -23.96 2.26
CA ALA A 80 3.93 -24.83 1.12
C ALA A 80 3.89 -23.83 -0.06
N GLU A 81 4.90 -23.72 -0.92
CA GLU A 81 5.46 -24.82 -1.72
C GLU A 81 6.97 -24.64 -1.93
N SER A 82 7.75 -25.51 -1.27
CA SER A 82 9.07 -25.94 -1.73
C SER A 82 8.93 -27.38 -2.22
N HIS A 83 8.71 -27.57 -3.53
CA HIS A 83 8.95 -28.76 -4.38
C HIS A 83 8.23 -28.50 -5.72
N ALA A 84 8.80 -28.58 -6.92
CA ALA A 84 9.91 -29.37 -7.46
C ALA A 84 10.70 -28.53 -8.50
N ARG A 85 12.04 -28.52 -8.48
CA ARG A 85 12.95 -29.47 -9.15
C ARG A 85 12.62 -29.80 -10.61
N ALA A 86 13.59 -29.42 -11.46
CA ALA A 86 14.08 -30.10 -12.66
C ALA A 86 13.21 -30.05 -13.93
N GLY A 87 13.84 -29.47 -14.95
CA GLY A 87 13.50 -29.54 -16.37
C GLY A 87 14.63 -28.87 -17.14
#